data_AF-A0A917UUH5-F1
#
_entry.id   AF-A0A917UUH5-F1
#
_cell.length_a   1.000
_cell.length_b   1.000
_cell.length_c   1.000
_cell.angle_alpha   90.00
_cell.angle_beta   90.00
_cell.angle_gamma   90.00
#
_symmetry.space_group_name_H-M   'P 1'
#
loop_
_entity.id
_entity.type
_entity.pdbx_description
1 polymer ?
#
loop_
_entity_poly.entity_id
_entity_poly.type
_entity_poly.pdbx_seq_one_letter_code
_entity_poly.pdbx_strand_id
1 'polypeptide(L)' 'MRAYRGIIEDGVVVLQDGARLPEGTVVTVTVGEAELLRATISSAFRGQRKVRVRLKPTTGLVAERPQPEPV' A
#
# COMPACT_ATOMS: atom_id res chain seq x y z
N MET A 1 -22.28 28.76 -0.66
CA MET A 1 -21.84 27.36 -0.85
C MET A 1 -21.49 26.77 0.50
N ARG A 2 -21.86 25.51 0.77
CA ARG A 2 -21.41 24.78 1.96
C ARG A 2 -20.43 23.69 1.52
N ALA A 3 -19.31 23.59 2.22
CA ALA A 3 -18.37 22.49 2.05
C ALA A 3 -18.71 21.38 3.04
N TYR A 4 -18.67 20.14 2.57
CA TYR A 4 -18.83 18.96 3.41
C TYR A 4 -17.54 18.15 3.32
N ARG A 5 -17.05 17.68 4.46
CA ARG A 5 -15.92 16.78 4.48
C ARG A 5 -16.40 15.38 4.09
N GLY A 6 -15.61 14.71 3.26
CA GLY A 6 -15.91 13.35 2.82
C GLY A 6 -14.64 12.54 2.63
N ILE A 7 -14.80 11.23 2.56
CA ILE A 7 -13.75 10.28 2.20
C ILE A 7 -14.20 9.46 1.00
N ILE A 8 -13.24 8.86 0.31
CA ILE A 8 -13.53 7.91 -0.76
C ILE A 8 -13.55 6.51 -0.16
N GLU A 9 -14.70 5.85 -0.25
CA GLU A 9 -14.86 4.42 0.03
C GLU A 9 -15.31 3.74 -1.27
N ASP A 10 -14.54 2.76 -1.74
CA ASP A 10 -14.82 2.01 -2.98
C ASP A 10 -15.13 2.87 -4.22
N GLY A 11 -14.48 4.03 -4.32
CA GLY A 11 -14.66 4.96 -5.44
C GLY A 11 -15.87 5.90 -5.30
N VAL A 12 -16.58 5.84 -4.18
CA VAL A 12 -17.72 6.70 -3.87
C VAL A 12 -17.35 7.70 -2.77
N VAL A 13 -17.76 8.97 -2.94
CA VAL A 13 -17.61 9.98 -1.88
C VAL A 13 -18.65 9.74 -0.79
N VAL A 14 -18.19 9.37 0.40
CA VAL A 14 -19.00 9.24 1.60
C VAL A 14 -18.79 10.47 2.47
N LEU A 15 -19.87 11.18 2.78
CA LEU A 15 -19.81 12.35 3.65
C LEU A 15 -19.57 11.93 5.10
N GLN A 16 -18.69 12.66 5.77
CA GLN A 16 -18.39 12.46 7.18
C GLN A 16 -19.42 13.17 8.09
N ASP A 17 -19.34 12.88 9.39
CA ASP A 17 -20.11 13.55 10.44
C ASP A 17 -21.64 13.46 10.28
N GLY A 18 -22.13 12.41 9.61
CA GLY A 18 -23.56 12.17 9.39
C GLY A 18 -24.22 13.20 8.48
N ALA A 19 -23.43 14.01 7.75
CA ALA A 19 -23.97 14.97 6.80
C ALA A 19 -24.74 14.22 5.69
N ARG A 20 -25.96 14.70 5.41
CA ARG A 20 -26.79 14.21 4.31
C ARG A 20 -27.14 15.35 3.39
N LEU A 21 -27.08 15.05 2.09
CA LEU A 21 -27.52 15.97 1.05
C LEU A 21 -28.88 15.50 0.52
N PRO A 22 -29.77 16.42 0.17
CA PRO A 22 -31.01 16.08 -0.53
C PRO A 22 -30.73 15.31 -1.83
N GLU A 23 -31.65 14.43 -2.21
CA GLU A 23 -31.60 13.78 -3.52
C GLU A 23 -31.66 14.82 -4.64
N GLY A 24 -30.93 14.55 -5.73
CA GLY A 24 -30.80 15.50 -6.85
C GLY A 24 -29.83 16.67 -6.59
N THR A 25 -29.15 16.71 -5.44
CA THR A 25 -28.13 17.73 -5.18
C THR A 25 -26.93 17.56 -6.11
N VAL A 26 -26.61 18.61 -6.88
CA VAL A 26 -25.37 18.68 -7.67
C VAL A 26 -24.23 19.13 -6.76
N VAL A 27 -23.18 18.32 -6.69
CA VAL A 27 -21.99 18.59 -5.87
C VAL A 27 -20.74 18.73 -6.72
N THR A 28 -19.86 19.63 -6.29
CA THR A 28 -18.48 19.71 -6.78
C THR A 28 -17.58 19.12 -5.72
N VAL A 29 -16.76 18.15 -6.10
CA VAL A 29 -15.78 17.52 -5.21
C VAL A 29 -14.45 18.25 -5.37
N THR A 30 -13.90 18.72 -4.26
CA THR A 30 -12.55 19.28 -4.20
C THR A 30 -11.66 18.34 -3.41
N VAL A 31 -10.58 17.88 -4.01
CA VAL A 31 -9.56 17.06 -3.34
C VAL A 31 -8.31 17.91 -3.16
N GLY A 32 -7.80 18.03 -1.94
CA GLY A 32 -6.54 18.71 -1.67
C GLY A 32 -5.35 17.94 -2.25
N GLU A 33 -4.29 18.66 -2.62
CA GLU A 33 -3.07 18.05 -3.20
C GLU A 33 -2.41 17.05 -2.25
N ALA A 34 -2.36 17.35 -0.95
CA ALA A 34 -1.76 16.45 0.04
C ALA A 34 -2.56 15.14 0.16
N GLU A 35 -3.88 15.21 0.07
CA GLU A 35 -4.78 14.06 0.06
C GLU A 35 -4.64 13.24 -1.22
N LEU A 36 -4.48 13.89 -2.38
CA LEU A 36 -4.19 13.21 -3.65
C LEU A 36 -2.87 12.44 -3.58
N LEU A 37 -1.82 13.06 -3.03
CA LEU A 37 -0.51 12.41 -2.89
C LEU A 37 -0.60 11.20 -1.95
N ARG A 38 -1.25 11.35 -0.79
CA ARG A 38 -1.48 10.23 0.14
C ARG A 38 -2.29 9.12 -0.50
N ALA A 39 -3.35 9.45 -1.24
CA ALA A 39 -4.15 8.47 -1.95
C ALA A 39 -3.30 7.69 -2.97
N THR A 40 -2.49 8.39 -3.77
CA THR A 40 -1.58 7.83 -4.78
C THR A 40 -0.53 6.91 -4.18
N ILE A 41 0.10 7.34 -3.08
CA ILE A 41 1.07 6.54 -2.35
C ILE A 41 0.38 5.27 -1.80
N SER A 42 -0.75 5.44 -1.12
CA SER A 42 -1.47 4.32 -0.50
C SER A 42 -1.95 3.28 -1.53
N SER A 43 -2.38 3.72 -2.72
CA SER A 43 -2.80 2.84 -3.79
C SER A 43 -1.63 2.05 -4.37
N ALA A 44 -0.47 2.70 -4.56
CA ALA A 44 0.76 2.04 -5.01
C ALA A 44 1.24 0.95 -4.03
N PHE A 45 1.06 1.15 -2.72
CA PHE A 45 1.50 0.19 -1.70
C PHE A 45 0.55 -1.01 -1.49
N ARG A 46 -0.72 -0.95 -1.93
CA ARG A 46 -1.68 -2.08 -1.76
C ARG A 46 -1.29 -3.35 -2.53
N GLY A 47 -0.36 -3.28 -3.48
CA GLY A 47 -0.01 -4.37 -4.40
C GLY A 47 1.08 -5.35 -3.94
N GLN A 48 1.85 -5.08 -2.87
CA GLN A 48 2.99 -5.94 -2.53
C GLN A 48 2.58 -7.17 -1.69
N ARG A 49 2.01 -8.19 -2.36
CA ARG A 49 1.90 -9.55 -1.79
C ARG A 49 3.32 -10.02 -1.42
N LYS A 50 3.61 -10.15 -0.12
CA LYS A 50 4.87 -10.68 0.39
C LYS A 50 5.02 -12.15 -0.05
N VAL A 51 5.81 -12.40 -1.09
CA VAL A 51 6.22 -13.76 -1.45
C VAL A 51 7.25 -14.23 -0.41
N ARG A 52 6.82 -15.15 0.47
CA ARG A 52 7.72 -15.80 1.44
C ARG A 52 8.53 -16.88 0.70
N VAL A 53 9.71 -16.53 0.23
CA VAL A 53 10.66 -17.53 -0.32
C VAL A 53 11.31 -18.27 0.85
N ARG A 54 10.94 -19.53 1.04
CA ARG A 54 11.61 -20.42 2.01
C ARG A 54 12.84 -21.03 1.35
N LEU A 55 13.99 -20.38 1.55
CA LEU A 55 15.29 -20.95 1.18
C LEU A 55 15.55 -22.17 2.08
N LYS A 56 15.51 -23.37 1.49
CA LYS A 56 16.04 -24.58 2.12
C LYS A 56 17.57 -24.55 1.93
N PRO A 57 18.38 -24.66 2.99
CA PRO A 57 19.81 -24.81 2.83
C PRO A 57 20.08 -26.17 2.17
N THR A 58 20.72 -26.15 1.00
CA THR A 58 21.27 -27.36 0.39
C THR A 58 22.52 -27.74 1.18
N THR A 59 22.37 -28.74 2.05
CA THR A 59 23.48 -29.37 2.79
C THR A 59 24.40 -30.08 1.80
N GLY A 60 25.50 -29.46 1.39
CA GLY A 60 26.39 -30.08 0.42
C GLY A 60 27.71 -29.37 0.10
N LEU A 61 28.19 -28.44 0.93
CA LEU A 61 29.54 -27.86 0.78
C LEU A 61 30.38 -28.22 2.00
N VAL A 62 30.94 -29.42 1.98
CA VAL A 62 32.09 -29.78 2.81
C VAL A 62 33.31 -29.20 2.09
N ALA A 63 33.90 -28.15 2.66
CA ALA A 63 35.19 -27.66 2.22
C ALA A 63 36.27 -28.67 2.68
N GLU A 64 36.79 -29.46 1.75
CA GLU A 64 38.03 -30.20 1.96
C GLU A 64 39.13 -29.20 2.34
N ARG A 65 39.76 -29.40 3.50
CA ARG A 65 40.97 -28.65 3.89
C ARG A 65 42.15 -29.24 3.13
N PRO A 66 42.98 -28.44 2.45
CA PRO A 66 44.24 -28.95 1.91
C PRO A 66 45.20 -29.28 3.07
N GLN A 67 45.74 -30.50 3.05
CA GLN A 67 46.83 -30.94 3.93
C GLN A 67 48.11 -30.12 3.65
N PRO A 68 48.91 -29.75 4.66
CA PRO A 68 50.21 -29.14 4.44
C PRO A 68 51.26 -30.20 4.05
N GLU A 69 52.10 -29.88 3.06
CA GLU A 69 53.18 -30.73 2.54
C GLU A 69 54.32 -30.93 3.57
N PRO A 70 55.02 -32.09 3.56
CA PRO A 70 56.17 -32.35 4.41
C PRO A 70 57.45 -31.70 3.86
N VAL A 71 58.35 -31.33 4.78
CA VAL A 71 59.65 -30.65 4.58
C VAL A 71 60.71 -31.60 4.04
#